data_AF-A0A7V1EFI6-F1
#
_entry.id   AF-A0A7V1EFI6-F1
#
_cell.length_a   1.000
_cell.length_b   1.000
_cell.length_c   1.000
_cell.angle_alpha   90.00
_cell.angle_beta   90.00
_cell.angle_gamma   90.00
#
_symmetry.space_group_name_H-M   'P 1'
#
loop_
_entity.id
_entity.type
_entity.pdbx_description
1 polymer ?
#
loop_
_entity_poly.entity_id
_entity_poly.type
_entity_poly.pdbx_seq_one_letter_code
_entity_poly.pdbx_strand_id
1 'polypeptide(L)'
;MWIESRVVVRKIILFPVIVLLLGCAAVPPVKKPQITKSNLPQQHLIENVPIYRQTYMDCGPTSLRMVLNFYGKNLSQEEVGRARRGGVTSISDMEWNPMEGCKVLQCILSTIGKRKR
;
A
#
# COMPACT_ATOMS: atom_id res chain seq x y z
N MET A 1 36.63 38.26 30.73
CA MET A 1 37.25 37.01 30.22
C MET A 1 36.56 35.70 30.66
N TRP A 2 35.34 35.70 31.23
CA TRP A 2 34.53 34.48 31.49
C TRP A 2 33.34 34.35 30.52
N ILE A 3 32.99 35.44 29.82
CA ILE A 3 31.84 35.53 28.91
C ILE A 3 32.23 35.01 27.53
N GLU A 4 33.41 35.34 27.00
CA GLU A 4 33.90 34.75 25.75
C GLU A 4 33.98 33.23 25.82
N SER A 5 34.46 32.65 26.93
CA SER A 5 34.59 31.20 27.08
C SER A 5 33.23 30.48 27.03
N ARG A 6 32.17 31.07 27.61
CA ARG A 6 30.80 30.50 27.56
C ARG A 6 30.18 30.62 26.16
N VAL A 7 30.46 31.71 25.45
CA VAL A 7 29.98 31.94 24.08
C VAL A 7 30.68 30.99 23.10
N VAL A 8 31.99 30.77 23.27
CA VAL A 8 32.79 29.86 22.44
C VAL A 8 32.34 28.41 22.64
N VAL A 9 32.16 27.95 23.89
CA VAL A 9 31.66 26.58 24.16
C VAL A 9 30.26 26.35 23.60
N ARG A 10 29.37 27.34 23.72
CA ARG A 10 28.01 27.27 23.14
C ARG A 10 28.05 27.20 21.61
N LYS A 11 28.95 27.93 20.95
CA LYS A 11 29.14 27.88 19.49
C LYS A 11 29.72 26.52 19.04
N ILE A 12 30.66 25.97 19.78
CA ILE A 12 31.28 24.66 19.51
C ILE A 12 30.25 23.53 19.64
N ILE A 13 29.28 23.62 20.55
CA ILE A 13 28.23 22.60 20.71
C ILE A 13 27.09 22.78 19.70
N LEU A 14 26.70 24.02 19.37
CA LEU A 14 25.61 24.29 18.41
C LEU A 14 25.97 23.87 16.99
N PHE A 15 27.24 24.04 16.58
CA PHE A 15 27.69 23.72 15.22
C PHE A 15 27.50 22.23 14.84
N PRO A 16 27.97 21.22 15.61
CA PRO A 16 27.78 19.82 15.26
C PRO A 16 26.32 19.37 15.32
N VAL A 17 25.51 19.93 16.23
CA VAL A 17 24.08 19.63 16.34
C VAL A 17 23.32 20.08 15.08
N ILE A 18 23.65 21.25 14.55
CA ILE A 18 23.04 21.77 13.31
C ILE A 18 23.46 20.92 12.09
N VAL A 19 24.74 20.51 12.02
CA VAL A 19 25.24 19.64 10.94
C VAL A 19 24.55 18.27 10.96
N LEU A 20 24.29 17.70 12.14
CA LEU A 20 23.63 16.39 12.29
C LEU A 20 22.16 16.43 11.82
N LEU A 21 21.46 17.54 12.04
CA LEU A 21 20.04 17.70 11.64
C LEU A 21 19.88 17.88 10.11
N LEU A 22 20.86 18.47 9.42
CA LEU A 22 20.79 18.68 7.97
C LEU A 22 21.03 17.41 7.14
N GLY A 23 21.67 16.38 7.72
CA GLY A 23 21.96 15.11 7.04
C GLY A 23 20.77 14.16 6.90
N CYS A 24 19.71 14.33 7.70
CA CYS A 24 18.60 13.37 7.75
C CYS A 24 17.59 13.52 6.60
N ALA A 25 17.65 14.60 5.83
CA ALA A 25 16.68 14.89 4.76
C ALA A 25 17.28 14.78 3.34
N ALA A 26 18.43 14.11 3.18
CA ALA A 26 18.99 13.85 1.86
C ALA A 26 18.14 12.81 1.10
N VAL A 27 17.07 13.29 0.47
CA VAL A 27 16.22 12.48 -0.41
C VAL A 27 17.09 12.07 -1.62
N PRO A 28 17.23 10.76 -1.91
CA PRO A 28 17.96 10.32 -3.10
C PRO A 28 17.28 10.95 -4.33
N PRO A 29 18.04 11.46 -5.31
CA PRO A 29 17.44 11.94 -6.54
C PRO A 29 16.73 10.76 -7.19
N VAL A 30 15.39 10.80 -7.16
CA VAL A 30 14.56 9.90 -7.97
C VAL A 30 14.93 10.25 -9.40
N LYS A 31 15.82 9.45 -10.01
CA LYS A 31 16.08 9.48 -11.44
C LYS A 31 14.72 9.36 -12.07
N LYS A 32 14.19 10.45 -12.62
CA LYS A 32 12.88 10.47 -13.28
C LYS A 32 12.85 9.26 -14.19
N PRO A 33 12.08 8.20 -13.89
CA PRO A 33 11.91 7.16 -14.89
C PRO A 33 11.19 7.91 -16.00
N GLN A 34 11.84 8.00 -17.16
CA GLN A 34 11.25 8.54 -18.38
C GLN A 34 10.16 7.54 -18.78
N ILE A 35 9.06 7.49 -18.00
CA ILE A 35 7.88 6.71 -18.30
C ILE A 35 7.18 7.46 -19.41
N THR A 36 7.70 7.31 -20.61
CA THR A 36 7.04 7.71 -21.84
C THR A 36 5.79 6.84 -21.95
N LYS A 37 4.67 7.41 -22.41
CA LYS A 37 3.41 6.67 -22.64
C LYS A 37 3.59 5.36 -23.44
N SER A 38 4.67 5.26 -24.21
CA SER A 38 5.06 4.09 -25.00
C SER A 38 5.64 2.91 -24.21
N ASN A 39 5.98 3.07 -22.92
CA ASN A 39 6.60 2.02 -22.08
C ASN A 39 5.75 1.65 -20.85
N LEU A 40 4.47 2.01 -20.81
CA LEU A 40 3.61 1.53 -19.73
C LEU A 40 3.25 0.06 -19.96
N PRO A 41 3.27 -0.77 -18.90
CA PRO A 41 2.72 -2.12 -18.99
C PRO A 41 1.23 -2.06 -19.36
N GLN A 42 0.72 -3.14 -19.96
CA GLN A 42 -0.67 -3.26 -20.36
C GLN A 42 -1.60 -2.94 -19.17
N GLN A 43 -2.40 -1.88 -19.30
CA GLN A 43 -3.37 -1.48 -18.28
C GLN A 43 -4.68 -2.23 -18.51
N HIS A 44 -5.24 -2.79 -17.44
CA HIS A 44 -6.59 -3.33 -17.43
C HIS A 44 -7.44 -2.54 -16.44
N LEU A 45 -8.55 -1.99 -16.91
CA LEU A 45 -9.52 -1.30 -16.07
C LEU A 45 -10.63 -2.28 -15.69
N ILE A 46 -10.84 -2.48 -14.40
CA ILE A 46 -11.98 -3.23 -13.88
C ILE A 46 -13.13 -2.26 -13.72
N GLU A 47 -14.10 -2.34 -14.63
CA GLU A 47 -15.29 -1.50 -14.61
C GLU A 47 -16.31 -2.00 -13.58
N ASN A 48 -17.17 -1.10 -13.09
CA ASN A 48 -18.32 -1.42 -12.24
C ASN A 48 -17.99 -2.08 -10.90
N VAL A 49 -16.81 -1.81 -10.34
CA VAL A 49 -16.51 -2.19 -8.95
C VAL A 49 -17.47 -1.42 -8.02
N PRO A 50 -18.20 -2.11 -7.12
CA PRO A 50 -19.14 -1.45 -6.22
C PRO A 50 -18.39 -0.49 -5.28
N ILE A 51 -18.82 0.77 -5.25
CA ILE A 51 -18.18 1.80 -4.44
C ILE A 51 -18.85 1.84 -3.06
N TYR A 52 -18.04 1.70 -2.02
CA TYR A 52 -18.48 1.69 -0.64
C TYR A 52 -17.86 2.84 0.14
N ARG A 53 -18.67 3.51 0.98
CA ARG A 53 -18.15 4.54 1.89
C ARG A 53 -17.32 3.89 2.99
N GLN A 54 -16.10 4.39 3.19
CA GLN A 54 -15.23 3.96 4.27
C GLN A 54 -15.67 4.58 5.61
N THR A 55 -15.63 3.77 6.66
CA THR A 55 -15.73 4.20 8.07
C THR A 55 -14.35 4.63 8.58
N TYR A 56 -14.31 5.29 9.75
CA TYR A 56 -13.07 5.79 10.34
C TYR A 56 -12.04 4.66 10.50
N MET A 57 -10.83 4.86 9.96
CA MET A 57 -9.71 3.89 10.03
C MET A 57 -9.95 2.53 9.35
N ASP A 58 -10.91 2.43 8.43
CA ASP A 58 -11.27 1.19 7.73
C ASP A 58 -10.95 1.18 6.23
N CYS A 59 -9.87 1.86 5.81
CA CYS A 59 -9.47 1.89 4.39
C CYS A 59 -9.16 0.50 3.82
N GLY A 60 -8.51 -0.37 4.61
CA GLY A 60 -8.18 -1.75 4.23
C GLY A 60 -9.42 -2.64 4.05
N PRO A 61 -10.28 -2.81 5.08
CA PRO A 61 -11.50 -3.59 4.99
C PRO A 61 -12.44 -3.11 3.89
N THR A 62 -12.55 -1.78 3.71
CA THR A 62 -13.38 -1.21 2.64
C THR A 62 -12.86 -1.60 1.26
N SER A 63 -11.55 -1.45 1.04
CA SER A 63 -10.91 -1.84 -0.24
C SER A 63 -11.08 -3.33 -0.52
N LEU A 64 -10.88 -4.17 0.49
CA LEU A 64 -11.05 -5.61 0.37
C LEU A 64 -12.51 -5.99 0.08
N ARG A 65 -13.48 -5.34 0.73
CA ARG A 65 -14.90 -5.53 0.48
C ARG A 65 -15.30 -5.18 -0.95
N MET A 66 -14.79 -4.07 -1.49
CA MET A 66 -15.05 -3.67 -2.88
C MET A 66 -14.63 -4.77 -3.88
N VAL A 67 -13.43 -5.33 -3.70
CA VAL A 67 -12.89 -6.38 -4.57
C VAL A 67 -13.65 -7.70 -4.37
N LEU A 68 -13.88 -8.14 -3.13
CA LEU A 68 -14.57 -9.40 -2.86
C LEU A 68 -16.03 -9.39 -3.37
N ASN A 69 -16.72 -8.26 -3.24
CA ASN A 69 -18.09 -8.12 -3.72
C ASN A 69 -18.15 -7.98 -5.24
N PHE A 70 -17.13 -7.39 -5.88
CA PHE A 70 -16.98 -7.45 -7.33
C PHE A 70 -16.92 -8.90 -7.84
N TYR A 71 -16.28 -9.81 -7.10
CA TYR A 71 -16.25 -11.25 -7.39
C TYR A 71 -17.47 -12.03 -6.86
N GLY A 72 -18.52 -11.36 -6.38
CA GLY A 72 -19.79 -11.98 -6.00
C GLY A 72 -19.86 -12.58 -4.60
N LYS A 73 -18.92 -12.24 -3.69
CA LYS A 73 -18.96 -12.76 -2.30
C LYS A 73 -20.00 -12.09 -1.39
N ASN A 74 -20.55 -10.93 -1.79
CA ASN A 74 -21.64 -10.23 -1.08
C ASN A 74 -21.44 -10.06 0.44
N LEU A 75 -20.22 -9.68 0.86
CA LEU A 75 -19.84 -9.51 2.26
C LEU A 75 -20.13 -8.09 2.80
N SER A 76 -20.43 -8.03 4.09
CA SER A 76 -20.59 -6.79 4.86
C SER A 76 -19.23 -6.20 5.30
N GLN A 77 -19.24 -4.92 5.67
CA GLN A 77 -18.03 -4.24 6.16
C GLN A 77 -17.54 -4.85 7.48
N GLU A 78 -18.48 -5.24 8.34
CA GLU A 78 -18.23 -5.82 9.65
C GLU A 78 -17.63 -7.22 9.51
N GLU A 79 -18.13 -8.03 8.57
CA GLU A 79 -17.60 -9.36 8.29
C GLU A 79 -16.14 -9.31 7.82
N VAL A 80 -15.85 -8.45 6.85
CA VAL A 80 -14.49 -8.24 6.35
C VAL A 80 -13.57 -7.66 7.43
N GLY A 81 -14.07 -6.70 8.22
CA GLY A 81 -13.32 -6.10 9.33
C GLY A 81 -13.04 -7.07 10.48
N ARG A 82 -13.97 -8.00 10.76
CA ARG A 82 -13.80 -9.05 11.78
C ARG A 82 -12.78 -10.09 11.34
N ALA A 83 -12.87 -10.54 10.08
CA ALA A 83 -11.89 -11.46 9.49
C ALA A 83 -10.48 -10.87 9.50
N ARG A 84 -10.31 -9.58 9.15
CA ARG A 84 -9.01 -8.89 9.21
C ARG A 84 -8.41 -8.88 10.63
N ARG A 85 -9.25 -8.75 11.65
CA ARG A 85 -8.83 -8.69 13.06
C ARG A 85 -8.48 -10.06 13.66
N GLY A 86 -8.51 -11.13 12.86
CA GLY A 86 -8.25 -12.49 13.33
C GLY A 86 -9.40 -13.08 14.16
N GLY A 87 -10.57 -12.43 14.17
CA GLY A 87 -11.77 -12.93 14.84
C GLY A 87 -12.49 -13.92 13.94
N VAL A 88 -12.06 -15.18 13.96
CA VAL A 88 -12.59 -16.20 13.05
C VAL A 88 -13.26 -17.33 13.83
N THR A 89 -14.57 -17.38 13.71
CA THR A 89 -15.42 -18.59 13.68
C THR A 89 -16.51 -18.23 12.65
N SER A 90 -16.35 -18.38 11.34
CA SER A 90 -15.71 -19.41 10.55
C SER A 90 -15.24 -18.83 9.20
N ILE A 91 -13.97 -19.08 8.86
CA ILE A 91 -13.30 -18.84 7.56
C ILE A 91 -13.48 -20.03 6.62
N SER A 92 -14.36 -20.98 6.94
CA SER A 92 -14.35 -22.32 6.35
C SER A 92 -14.70 -22.42 4.86
N ASP A 93 -14.97 -21.31 4.16
CA ASP A 93 -15.09 -21.27 2.68
C ASP A 93 -13.96 -20.49 1.99
N MET A 94 -12.97 -19.97 2.74
CA MET A 94 -11.64 -19.82 2.17
C MET A 94 -10.97 -21.20 2.23
N GLU A 95 -11.35 -22.06 1.27
CA GLU A 95 -10.33 -22.90 0.65
C GLU A 95 -9.35 -21.98 -0.09
N TRP A 96 -8.59 -21.19 0.68
CA TRP A 96 -7.33 -20.66 0.24
C TRP A 96 -6.34 -21.81 0.37
N ASN A 97 -6.45 -22.78 -0.53
CA ASN A 97 -5.37 -23.69 -0.78
C ASN A 97 -4.20 -22.80 -1.26
N PRO A 98 -3.01 -22.83 -0.63
CA PRO A 98 -1.87 -21.98 -1.01
C PRO A 98 -1.47 -22.15 -2.49
N MET A 99 -1.94 -23.21 -3.15
CA MET A 99 -1.82 -23.47 -4.58
C MET A 99 -2.82 -22.68 -5.46
N GLU A 100 -3.87 -22.07 -4.90
CA GLU A 100 -4.89 -21.28 -5.62
C GLU A 100 -4.68 -19.76 -5.57
N GLY A 101 -3.80 -19.24 -4.71
CA GLY A 101 -3.31 -17.86 -4.85
C GLY A 101 -2.59 -17.66 -6.19
N CYS A 102 -1.93 -18.72 -6.65
CA CYS A 102 -1.42 -18.80 -8.01
C CYS A 102 -2.54 -18.90 -9.04
N LYS A 103 -3.71 -19.51 -8.73
CA LYS A 103 -4.86 -19.56 -9.64
C LYS A 103 -5.59 -18.24 -9.80
N VAL A 104 -5.65 -17.33 -8.82
CA VAL A 104 -6.20 -15.98 -9.07
C VAL A 104 -5.32 -15.22 -10.07
N LEU A 105 -4.00 -15.25 -9.84
CA LEU A 105 -3.03 -14.68 -10.78
C LEU A 105 -3.06 -15.42 -12.12
N GLN A 106 -3.24 -16.74 -12.13
CA GLN A 106 -3.30 -17.56 -13.33
C GLN A 106 -4.66 -17.50 -14.03
N CYS A 107 -5.75 -17.13 -13.36
CA CYS A 107 -7.04 -16.77 -13.95
C CYS A 107 -6.92 -15.42 -14.65
N ILE A 108 -6.28 -14.45 -14.00
CA ILE A 108 -5.96 -13.15 -14.59
C ILE A 108 -5.04 -13.34 -15.81
N LEU A 109 -3.98 -14.15 -15.71
CA LEU A 109 -3.07 -14.43 -16.84
C LEU A 109 -3.71 -15.32 -17.93
N SER A 110 -4.58 -16.27 -17.56
CA SER A 110 -5.33 -17.16 -18.48
C SER A 110 -6.37 -16.40 -19.31
N THR A 111 -7.05 -15.41 -18.70
CA THR A 111 -8.01 -14.56 -19.41
C THR A 111 -7.33 -13.56 -20.34
N ILE A 112 -6.12 -13.08 -19.99
CA ILE A 112 -5.29 -12.25 -20.88
C ILE A 112 -4.77 -13.06 -22.08
N GLY A 113 -4.44 -14.34 -21.89
CA GLY A 113 -3.94 -15.21 -22.97
C GLY A 113 -5.00 -15.78 -23.92
N LYS A 114 -6.28 -15.84 -23.53
CA LYS A 114 -7.34 -16.50 -24.33
C LYS A 114 -8.20 -15.58 -25.20
N ARG A 115 -8.03 -14.25 -25.16
CA ARG A 115 -8.74 -13.32 -26.06
C ARG A 115 -7.83 -12.80 -27.17
N LYS A 116 -7.12 -13.72 -27.84
CA LYS A 116 -6.52 -13.49 -29.16
C LYS A 116 -7.40 -14.19 -30.19
N ARG A 117 -8.49 -13.54 -30.59
CA ARG A 117 -9.19 -13.76 -31.85
C ARG A 117 -9.54 -12.39 -32.40
#